data_AF-A0A7M3Y6P3-F1
#
_entry.id   AF-A0A7M3Y6P3-F1
#
_cell.length_a   1.000
_cell.length_b   1.000
_cell.length_c   1.000
_cell.angle_alpha   90.00
_cell.angle_beta   90.00
_cell.angle_gamma   90.00
#
_symmetry.space_group_name_H-M   'P 1'
#
loop_
_entity.id
_entity.type
_entity.pdbx_description
1 polymer ?
#
loop_
_entity_poly.entity_id
_entity_poly.type
_entity_poly.pdbx_seq_one_letter_code
_entity_poly.pdbx_strand_id
1 'polypeptide(L)' 'MLTERQQEVIRHAVLRGYYENNGNPKIKDLAEELGISRSTYGGHLSEAEKAILKKVGSDLE' A
#
# COMPACT_ATOMS: atom_id res chain seq x y z
N MET A 1 -9.07 -4.19 10.47
CA MET A 1 -9.77 -4.31 9.16
C MET A 1 -9.37 -3.13 8.31
N LEU A 2 -9.12 -3.32 7.01
CA LEU A 2 -8.71 -2.24 6.10
C LEU A 2 -9.92 -1.44 5.61
N THR A 3 -9.80 -0.11 5.54
CA THR A 3 -10.79 0.76 4.87
C THR A 3 -10.76 0.56 3.35
N GLU A 4 -11.81 0.95 2.64
CA GLU A 4 -11.87 0.84 1.18
C GLU A 4 -10.66 1.51 0.50
N ARG A 5 -10.30 2.71 0.95
CA ARG A 5 -9.15 3.46 0.42
C ARG A 5 -7.81 2.77 0.72
N GLN A 6 -7.64 2.21 1.92
CA GLN A 6 -6.45 1.43 2.26
C GLN A 6 -6.35 0.16 1.39
N GLN A 7 -7.48 -0.50 1.14
CA GLN A 7 -7.52 -1.67 0.28
C GLN A 7 -7.24 -1.33 -1.19
N GLU A 8 -7.78 -0.22 -1.70
CA GLU A 8 -7.49 0.28 -3.05
C GLU A 8 -5.99 0.54 -3.22
N VAL A 9 -5.39 1.29 -2.29
CA VAL A 9 -3.98 1.69 -2.34
C VAL A 9 -3.04 0.48 -2.23
N ILE A 10 -3.29 -0.46 -1.30
CA ILE A 10 -2.42 -1.65 -1.18
C ILE A 10 -2.57 -2.59 -2.38
N ARG A 11 -3.80 -2.80 -2.90
CA ARG A 11 -4.02 -3.61 -4.11
C ARG A 11 -3.29 -2.99 -5.30
N HIS A 12 -3.41 -1.68 -5.46
CA HIS A 12 -2.70 -0.95 -6.49
C HIS A 12 -1.18 -1.10 -6.37
N ALA A 13 -0.61 -0.89 -5.18
CA ALA A 13 0.83 -1.04 -4.93
C ALA A 13 1.33 -2.46 -5.28
N VAL A 14 0.60 -3.50 -4.87
CA VAL A 14 0.93 -4.90 -5.19
C VAL A 14 0.88 -5.15 -6.70
N LEU A 15 -0.18 -4.73 -7.38
CA LEU A 15 -0.36 -4.94 -8.82
C LEU A 15 0.70 -4.22 -9.67
N ARG A 16 1.25 -3.11 -9.16
CA ARG A 16 2.30 -2.34 -9.84
C ARG A 16 3.72 -2.80 -9.47
N GLY A 17 3.86 -3.83 -8.64
CA GLY A 17 5.17 -4.38 -8.27
C GLY A 17 5.93 -3.50 -7.27
N TYR A 18 5.23 -2.70 -6.45
CA TYR A 18 5.87 -1.80 -5.46
C TYR A 18 6.80 -2.55 -4.49
N TYR A 19 6.50 -3.81 -4.19
CA TYR A 19 7.23 -4.66 -3.25
C TYR A 19 8.24 -5.61 -3.92
N GLU A 20 8.46 -5.48 -5.23
CA GLU A 20 9.42 -6.32 -5.95
C GLU A 20 10.87 -5.82 -5.74
N ASN A 21 11.88 -6.50 -6.27
CA ASN A 21 13.29 -6.11 -6.05
C ASN A 21 13.90 -5.31 -7.21
N ASN A 22 13.23 -5.23 -8.37
CA ASN A 22 13.78 -4.62 -9.59
C ASN A 22 12.82 -3.56 -10.15
N GLY A 23 13.22 -2.29 -10.10
CA GLY A 23 12.55 -1.22 -10.84
C GLY A 23 11.20 -0.78 -10.28
N ASN A 24 10.99 -0.94 -8.97
CA ASN A 24 9.71 -0.66 -8.31
C ASN A 24 9.23 0.76 -8.62
N PRO A 25 7.93 0.94 -8.91
CA PRO A 25 7.35 2.25 -9.11
C PRO A 25 7.52 3.09 -7.85
N LYS A 26 7.79 4.39 -8.01
CA LYS A 26 7.89 5.28 -6.85
C LYS A 26 6.48 5.58 -6.35
N ILE A 27 6.34 5.85 -5.05
CA ILE A 27 5.06 6.30 -4.45
C ILE A 27 4.46 7.49 -5.19
N LYS A 28 5.31 8.37 -5.75
CA LYS A 28 4.84 9.50 -6.58
C LYS A 28 4.08 9.00 -7.80
N ASP A 29 4.65 8.07 -8.55
CA ASP A 29 4.07 7.54 -9.79
C ASP A 29 2.76 6.81 -9.50
N LEU A 30 2.74 6.02 -8.42
CA LEU A 30 1.52 5.32 -7.96
C LEU A 30 0.41 6.27 -7.50
N ALA A 31 0.78 7.39 -6.87
CA ALA A 31 -0.19 8.39 -6.45
C ALA A 31 -0.79 9.14 -7.65
N GLU A 32 0.04 9.44 -8.66
CA GLU A 32 -0.39 10.03 -9.93
C GLU A 32 -1.38 9.11 -10.67
N GLU A 33 -1.12 7.79 -10.71
CA GLU A 33 -2.02 6.79 -11.32
C GLU A 33 -3.41 6.75 -10.66
N LEU A 34 -3.50 6.98 -9.34
CA LEU A 34 -4.77 7.06 -8.61
C LEU A 34 -5.37 8.47 -8.52
N GLY A 35 -4.71 9.48 -9.09
CA GLY A 35 -5.19 10.88 -9.03
C GLY A 35 -5.23 11.46 -7.62
N ILE A 36 -4.37 11.00 -6.70
CA ILE A 36 -4.29 11.48 -5.32
C ILE A 36 -2.90 12.04 -5.00
N SER A 37 -2.80 12.78 -3.89
CA SER A 37 -1.51 13.31 -3.48
C SER A 37 -0.56 12.21 -3.00
N ARG A 38 0.75 12.43 -3.17
CA ARG A 38 1.81 11.53 -2.68
C ARG A 38 1.67 11.23 -1.17
N SER A 39 1.34 12.24 -0.36
CA SER A 39 1.17 12.08 1.08
C SER A 39 -0.08 11.27 1.43
N THR A 40 -1.18 11.48 0.70
CA THR A 40 -2.42 10.69 0.83
C THR A 40 -2.17 9.22 0.49
N TYR A 41 -1.51 8.93 -0.64
CA TYR A 41 -1.17 7.56 -1.03
C TYR A 41 -0.28 6.90 0.02
N GLY A 42 0.84 7.54 0.38
CA GLY A 42 1.78 6.99 1.36
C GLY A 42 1.15 6.76 2.73
N GLY A 43 0.28 7.66 3.19
CA GLY A 43 -0.45 7.50 4.44
C GLY A 43 -1.38 6.28 4.42
N HIS A 44 -2.20 6.14 3.38
CA HIS A 44 -3.07 4.97 3.25
C HIS A 44 -2.30 3.68 3.09
N LEU A 45 -1.19 3.69 2.34
CA LEU A 45 -0.34 2.52 2.18
C LEU A 45 0.26 2.07 3.53
N SER A 46 0.84 3.01 4.29
CA SER A 46 1.46 2.69 5.58
C SER A 46 0.46 2.13 6.60
N GLU A 47 -0.74 2.72 6.67
CA GLU A 47 -1.78 2.21 7.58
C GLU A 47 -2.30 0.84 7.13
N ALA A 48 -2.37 0.59 5.82
CA ALA A 48 -2.71 -0.71 5.29
C ALA A 48 -1.66 -1.78 5.64
N GLU A 49 -0.38 -1.47 5.42
CA GLU A 49 0.75 -2.35 5.74
C GLU A 49 0.77 -2.72 7.23
N LYS A 50 0.64 -1.73 8.13
CA LYS A 50 0.60 -1.97 9.58
C LYS A 50 -0.54 -2.92 9.96
N ALA A 51 -1.73 -2.71 9.41
CA ALA A 51 -2.89 -3.55 9.70
C ALA A 51 -2.72 -4.99 9.19
N ILE A 52 -2.09 -5.18 8.02
CA ILE A 52 -1.79 -6.51 7.47
C ILE A 52 -0.73 -7.21 8.34
N LEU A 53 0.38 -6.53 8.64
CA LEU A 53 1.46 -7.09 9.45
C LEU A 53 0.99 -7.47 10.86
N LYS A 54 0.16 -6.64 11.50
CA LYS A 54 -0.42 -6.96 12.81
C LYS A 54 -1.28 -8.22 12.77
N LYS A 55 -2.07 -8.39 11.71
CA LYS A 55 -2.91 -9.58 11.54
C LYS A 55 -2.04 -10.81 11.36
N VAL A 56 -1.11 -10.78 10.41
CA VAL A 56 -0.20 -11.90 10.14
C VAL A 56 0.61 -12.25 11.38
N GLY A 57 1.19 -11.26 12.07
CA GLY A 57 1.95 -11.49 13.30
C GLY A 57 1.13 -12.16 14.40
N SER A 58 -0.14 -11.79 14.57
CA SER A 58 -1.05 -12.45 15.52
C SER A 58 -1.39 -13.88 15.14
N ASP A 59 -1.34 -14.24 13.85
CA ASP A 59 -1.62 -15.59 13.36
C ASP A 59 -0.38 -16.52 13.46
N LEU A 60 0.80 -15.96 13.80
CA LEU A 60 2.05 -16.70 13.96
C LEU A 60 2.33 -17.12 15.42
N GLU A 61 1.53 -16.64 16.37
CA GLU A 61 1.57 -17.03 17.80
C GLU A 61 0.73 -18.29 18.07
#